data_AF-A0A8T5RVP5-F1
#
_entry.id   AF-A0A8T5RVP5-F1
#
_cell.length_a   1.000
_cell.length_b   1.000
_cell.length_c   1.000
_cell.angle_alpha   90.00
_cell.angle_beta   90.00
_cell.angle_gamma   90.00
#
_symmetry.space_group_name_H-M   'P 1'
#
loop_
_entity.id
_entity.type
_entity.pdbx_description
1 polymer ?
#
loop_
_entity_poly.entity_id
_entity_poly.type
_entity_poly.pdbx_seq_one_letter_code
_entity_poly.pdbx_strand_id
1 'polypeptide(L)'
;MDIKTCRYLDGSGNEYILNCERKITFEYNPVKPLYSSSGIYDGGDYVKKEISEQQYIKILSTLKKAVDNRKILINDRVKGSGMIVLQEKNKQEVYILEQGSKEIKSIEKILHDIIQN
;
A
#
# COMPACT_ATOMS: atom_id res chain seq x y z
N MET A 1 -7.97 17.09 2.06
CA MET A 1 -7.26 15.96 2.67
C MET A 1 -5.78 16.17 2.41
N ASP A 2 -5.08 16.75 3.39
CA ASP A 2 -3.62 16.88 3.36
C ASP A 2 -3.01 15.60 3.92
N ILE A 3 -3.06 14.54 3.11
CA ILE A 3 -2.44 13.26 3.44
C ILE A 3 -0.93 13.49 3.36
N LYS A 4 -0.23 13.23 4.46
CA LYS A 4 1.23 13.38 4.57
C LYS A 4 1.96 12.11 4.18
N THR A 5 1.42 11.00 4.69
CA THR A 5 1.95 9.67 4.47
C THR A 5 0.82 8.72 4.20
N CYS A 6 1.02 7.81 3.26
CA CYS A 6 0.12 6.71 3.00
C CYS A 6 0.91 5.42 3.04
N ARG A 7 0.38 4.39 3.71
CA ARG A 7 0.95 3.05 3.70
C ARG A 7 -0.04 2.06 3.14
N TYR A 8 0.45 1.11 2.36
CA TYR A 8 -0.30 -0.05 1.94
C TYR A 8 0.49 -1.31 2.32
N LEU A 9 -0.20 -2.30 2.89
CA LEU A 9 0.36 -3.63 3.08
C LEU A 9 -0.45 -4.62 2.24
N ASP A 10 0.25 -5.42 1.44
CA ASP A 10 -0.39 -6.44 0.62
C ASP A 10 -0.77 -7.69 1.45
N GLY A 11 -1.36 -8.67 0.76
CA GLY A 11 -1.77 -9.95 1.35
C GLY A 11 -0.63 -10.81 1.89
N SER A 12 0.61 -10.54 1.49
CA SER A 12 1.84 -11.20 1.94
C SER A 12 2.58 -10.40 3.02
N GLY A 13 2.13 -9.18 3.30
CA GLY A 13 2.74 -8.28 4.28
C GLY A 13 3.83 -7.37 3.74
N ASN A 14 4.05 -7.32 2.42
CA ASN A 14 4.98 -6.33 1.87
C ASN A 14 4.40 -4.94 2.07
N GLU A 15 5.24 -4.01 2.52
CA GLU A 15 4.82 -2.65 2.85
C GLU A 15 5.25 -1.68 1.75
N TYR A 16 4.33 -0.80 1.39
CA TYR A 16 4.52 0.27 0.41
C TYR A 16 4.22 1.60 1.12
N ILE A 17 5.17 2.52 1.10
CA ILE A 17 5.09 3.81 1.80
C ILE A 17 5.19 4.93 0.77
N LEU A 18 4.23 5.84 0.82
CA LEU A 18 4.23 7.10 0.09
C LEU A 18 4.36 8.24 1.09
N ASN A 19 5.32 9.14 0.86
CA ASN A 19 5.49 10.37 1.64
C ASN A 19 5.45 11.56 0.69
N CYS A 20 4.79 12.65 1.10
CA CYS A 20 4.72 13.89 0.34
C CYS A 20 4.92 15.16 1.18
N GLU A 21 5.53 15.07 2.36
CA GLU A 21 5.72 16.24 3.25
C GLU A 21 6.75 17.25 2.72
N ARG A 22 7.81 16.76 2.06
CA ARG A 22 8.89 17.61 1.50
C ARG A 22 9.16 17.28 0.04
N LYS A 23 9.22 15.98 -0.26
CA LYS A 23 9.38 15.40 -1.59
C LYS A 23 8.44 14.23 -1.71
N ILE A 24 7.99 13.95 -2.93
CA ILE A 24 7.12 12.82 -3.20
C ILE A 24 7.99 11.58 -3.37
N THR A 25 8.07 10.76 -2.32
CA THR A 25 8.88 9.55 -2.32
C THR A 25 8.03 8.31 -2.18
N PHE A 26 8.44 7.27 -2.89
CA PHE A 26 7.91 5.92 -2.80
C PHE A 26 8.97 5.00 -2.22
N GLU A 27 8.57 4.16 -1.27
CA GLU A 27 9.41 3.16 -0.63
C GLU A 27 8.68 1.83 -0.57
N TYR A 28 9.36 0.75 -0.96
CA TYR A 28 8.89 -0.62 -0.95
C TYR A 28 9.76 -1.44 -0.01
N ASN A 29 9.13 -2.00 1.02
CA ASN A 29 9.70 -2.83 2.06
C ASN A 29 9.16 -4.26 1.91
N PRO A 30 9.82 -5.11 1.11
CA PRO A 30 9.42 -6.50 0.94
C PRO A 30 9.67 -7.32 2.20
N VAL A 31 8.77 -8.27 2.47
CA VAL A 31 9.02 -9.32 3.46
C VAL A 31 10.12 -10.23 2.93
N LYS A 32 11.14 -10.47 3.76
CA LYS A 32 12.20 -11.42 3.46
C LYS A 32 11.90 -12.79 4.05
N PRO A 33 12.50 -13.88 3.52
CA PRO A 33 12.22 -15.25 3.97
C PRO A 33 12.31 -15.43 5.49
N LEU A 34 13.31 -14.80 6.11
CA LEU A 34 13.53 -14.80 7.57
C LEU A 34 12.34 -14.29 8.39
N TYR A 35 11.53 -13.40 7.82
CA TYR A 35 10.38 -12.77 8.46
C TYR A 35 9.04 -13.29 7.90
N SER A 36 9.09 -14.27 7.00
CA SER A 36 7.90 -14.88 6.41
C SER A 36 7.41 -16.05 7.25
N SER A 37 6.09 -16.21 7.38
CA SER A 37 5.53 -17.35 8.12
C SER A 37 5.84 -18.71 7.48
N SER A 38 6.16 -18.74 6.18
CA SER A 38 6.56 -19.95 5.46
C SER A 38 8.06 -20.23 5.50
N GLY A 39 8.89 -19.27 5.93
CA GLY A 39 10.35 -19.34 5.87
C GLY A 39 10.95 -19.30 4.47
N ILE A 40 10.13 -19.24 3.41
CA ILE A 40 10.58 -19.34 2.01
C ILE A 40 10.08 -18.20 1.11
N TYR A 41 9.15 -17.38 1.59
CA TYR A 41 8.60 -16.28 0.78
C TYR A 41 9.59 -15.12 0.72
N ASP A 42 9.89 -14.65 -0.49
CA ASP A 42 10.66 -13.42 -0.71
C ASP A 42 9.82 -12.44 -1.55
N GLY A 43 9.57 -11.26 -0.98
CA GLY A 43 8.88 -10.16 -1.66
C GLY A 43 9.72 -9.47 -2.74
N GLY A 44 11.00 -9.81 -2.88
CA GLY A 44 11.93 -9.16 -3.80
C GLY A 44 12.75 -8.09 -3.10
N ASP A 45 13.30 -7.14 -3.86
CA ASP A 45 14.29 -6.20 -3.34
C ASP A 45 13.67 -4.89 -2.83
N TYR A 46 14.33 -4.32 -1.82
CA TYR A 46 13.98 -3.00 -1.31
C TYR A 46 14.10 -1.94 -2.40
N VAL A 47 13.11 -1.06 -2.50
CA VAL A 47 13.13 0.07 -3.44
C VAL A 47 12.80 1.36 -2.72
N LYS A 48 13.57 2.42 -2.99
CA LYS A 48 13.25 3.78 -2.56
C LYS A 48 13.62 4.78 -3.63
N LYS A 49 12.66 5.61 -4.03
CA LYS A 49 12.87 6.63 -5.07
C LYS A 49 11.90 7.79 -4.97
N GLU A 50 12.28 8.90 -5.58
CA GLU A 50 11.40 10.02 -5.84
C GLU A 50 10.47 9.66 -7.02
N ILE A 51 9.20 10.00 -6.93
CA ILE A 51 8.20 9.76 -7.98
C ILE A 51 7.55 11.07 -8.39
N SER A 52 6.97 11.11 -9.58
CA SER A 52 6.27 12.30 -10.07
C SER A 52 4.96 12.52 -9.32
N GLU A 53 4.50 13.77 -9.32
CA GLU A 53 3.19 14.12 -8.77
C GLU A 53 2.05 13.34 -9.45
N GLN A 54 2.15 13.10 -10.76
CA GLN A 54 1.17 12.31 -11.49
C GLN A 54 1.11 10.85 -10.99
N GLN A 55 2.27 10.23 -10.72
CA GLN A 55 2.33 8.89 -10.14
C GLN A 55 1.70 8.88 -8.75
N TYR A 56 2.02 9.86 -7.91
CA TYR A 56 1.43 10.00 -6.59
C TYR A 56 -0.09 10.14 -6.61
N ILE A 57 -0.62 11.05 -7.44
CA ILE A 57 -2.07 11.25 -7.59
C ILE A 57 -2.76 9.96 -8.05
N LYS A 58 -2.12 9.22 -8.99
CA LYS A 58 -2.65 7.95 -9.48
C LYS A 58 -2.74 6.90 -8.38
N ILE A 59 -1.69 6.75 -7.57
CA ILE A 59 -1.72 5.79 -6.45
C ILE A 59 -2.76 6.22 -5.41
N LEU A 60 -2.72 7.49 -4.99
CA LEU A 60 -3.60 8.01 -3.94
C LEU A 60 -5.07 7.90 -4.32
N SER A 61 -5.43 8.24 -5.56
CA SER A 61 -6.80 8.11 -6.05
C SER A 61 -7.27 6.65 -6.10
N THR A 62 -6.37 5.70 -6.40
CA THR A 62 -6.68 4.27 -6.39
C THR A 62 -6.95 3.78 -4.96
N LEU A 63 -6.13 4.18 -4.00
CA LEU A 63 -6.31 3.83 -2.59
C LEU A 63 -7.61 4.42 -2.02
N LYS A 64 -7.90 5.70 -2.31
CA LYS A 64 -9.16 6.34 -1.88
C LYS A 64 -10.39 5.65 -2.44
N LYS A 65 -10.39 5.29 -3.73
CA LYS A 65 -11.50 4.52 -4.34
C LYS A 65 -11.75 3.20 -3.64
N ALA A 66 -10.69 2.51 -3.19
CA ALA A 66 -10.85 1.27 -2.43
C ALA A 66 -11.45 1.51 -1.04
N VAL A 67 -11.03 2.57 -0.35
CA VAL A 67 -11.55 2.97 0.96
C VAL A 67 -13.03 3.40 0.91
N ASP A 68 -13.44 4.03 -0.20
CA ASP A 68 -14.83 4.46 -0.42
C ASP A 68 -15.77 3.26 -0.67
N ASN A 69 -15.25 2.12 -1.14
CA ASN A 69 -16.03 0.90 -1.30
C ASN A 69 -16.20 0.16 0.04
N ARG A 70 -17.17 0.60 0.85
CA ARG A 70 -17.46 0.01 2.18
C ARG A 70 -17.77 -1.49 2.16
N LYS A 71 -18.20 -2.05 1.03
CA LYS A 71 -18.59 -3.48 0.92
C LYS A 71 -17.40 -4.43 1.01
N ILE A 72 -16.21 -3.95 0.66
CA ILE A 72 -14.98 -4.75 0.69
C ILE A 72 -14.16 -4.48 1.95
N LEU A 73 -14.69 -3.72 2.92
CA LEU A 73 -13.99 -3.44 4.16
C LEU A 73 -14.32 -4.49 5.21
N ILE A 74 -13.28 -5.04 5.84
CA ILE A 74 -13.39 -5.99 6.94
C ILE A 74 -12.77 -5.38 8.21
N ASN A 75 -13.16 -5.91 9.38
CA ASN A 75 -12.69 -5.36 10.66
C ASN A 75 -11.33 -5.92 11.08
N ASP A 76 -11.03 -7.16 10.70
CA ASP A 76 -9.85 -7.89 11.13
C ASP A 76 -9.01 -8.31 9.94
N ARG A 77 -7.68 -8.23 10.09
CA ARG A 77 -6.77 -8.73 9.05
C ARG A 77 -6.87 -10.24 8.95
N VAL A 78 -7.03 -10.72 7.73
CA VAL A 78 -6.90 -12.14 7.38
C VAL A 78 -5.78 -12.31 6.36
N LYS A 79 -5.24 -13.54 6.23
CA LYS A 79 -4.23 -13.82 5.20
C LYS A 79 -4.78 -13.41 3.82
N GLY A 80 -3.99 -12.72 3.00
CA GLY A 80 -4.45 -12.24 1.70
C GLY A 80 -5.24 -10.93 1.72
N SER A 81 -5.57 -10.38 2.89
CA SER A 81 -6.17 -9.04 3.01
C SER A 81 -5.14 -7.94 2.74
N GLY A 82 -5.58 -6.87 2.09
CA GLY A 82 -4.80 -5.64 1.97
C GLY A 82 -5.08 -4.70 3.14
N MET A 83 -4.14 -3.85 3.53
CA MET A 83 -4.35 -2.83 4.55
C MET A 83 -3.88 -1.46 4.07
N ILE A 84 -4.76 -0.47 4.12
CA ILE A 84 -4.47 0.92 3.80
C ILE A 84 -4.40 1.72 5.10
N VAL A 85 -3.32 2.47 5.29
CA VAL A 85 -3.16 3.42 6.39
C VAL A 85 -2.98 4.82 5.81
N LEU A 86 -3.96 5.69 6.04
CA LEU A 86 -3.90 7.10 5.63
C LEU A 86 -3.51 7.95 6.84
N GLN A 87 -2.39 8.66 6.74
CA GLN A 87 -1.89 9.56 7.77
C GLN A 87 -2.05 11.02 7.32
N GLU A 88 -2.84 11.78 8.07
CA GLU A 88 -2.91 13.24 8.01
C GLU A 88 -2.21 13.85 9.24
N LYS A 89 -2.14 15.19 9.34
CA LYS A 89 -1.42 15.90 10.43
C LYS A 89 -1.73 15.36 11.84
N ASN A 90 -3.00 15.14 12.13
CA ASN A 90 -3.47 14.78 13.48
C ASN A 90 -4.36 13.53 13.49
N LYS A 91 -4.45 12.81 12.36
CA LYS A 91 -5.40 11.70 12.20
C LYS A 91 -4.74 10.57 11.43
N GLN A 92 -4.92 9.36 11.94
CA GLN A 92 -4.60 8.13 11.22
C GLN A 92 -5.90 7.36 11.01
N GLU A 93 -6.15 6.93 9.78
CA GLU A 93 -7.24 6.03 9.45
C GLU A 93 -6.67 4.72 8.89
N VAL A 94 -7.24 3.61 9.34
CA VAL A 94 -6.83 2.26 8.92
C VAL A 94 -8.03 1.58 8.29
N TYR A 95 -7.83 1.02 7.11
CA TYR A 95 -8.84 0.29 6.36
C TYR A 95 -8.27 -1.06 5.94
N ILE A 96 -9.02 -2.13 6.17
CA ILE A 96 -8.62 -3.48 5.78
C ILE A 96 -9.52 -3.92 4.65
N LEU A 97 -8.93 -4.30 3.52
CA LEU A 97 -9.60 -4.75 2.32
C LEU A 97 -9.76 -6.27 2.34
N GLU A 98 -10.95 -6.75 2.01
CA GLU A 98 -11.25 -8.16 1.88
C GLU A 98 -10.35 -8.81 0.81
N GLN A 99 -9.84 -10.01 1.14
CA GLN A 99 -9.01 -10.79 0.25
C GLN A 99 -9.72 -11.05 -1.10
N GLY A 100 -8.98 -11.02 -2.19
CA GLY A 100 -9.52 -11.31 -3.53
C GLY A 100 -10.38 -10.19 -4.14
N SER A 101 -10.56 -9.06 -3.45
CA SER A 101 -11.20 -7.87 -4.03
C SER A 101 -10.45 -7.37 -5.28
N LYS A 102 -11.19 -6.77 -6.22
CA LYS A 102 -10.60 -6.26 -7.48
C LYS A 102 -9.72 -5.03 -7.21
N GLU A 103 -9.99 -4.34 -6.11
CA GLU A 103 -9.31 -3.17 -5.62
C GLU A 103 -7.87 -3.51 -5.20
N ILE A 104 -7.66 -4.59 -4.45
CA ILE A 104 -6.31 -5.10 -4.13
C ILE A 104 -5.48 -5.29 -5.41
N LYS A 105 -6.03 -5.99 -6.39
CA LYS A 105 -5.35 -6.21 -7.69
C LYS A 105 -5.02 -4.91 -8.41
N SER A 106 -5.92 -3.94 -8.34
CA SER A 106 -5.75 -2.63 -9.00
C SER A 106 -4.66 -1.79 -8.31
N ILE A 107 -4.62 -1.83 -6.97
CA ILE A 107 -3.61 -1.17 -6.15
C ILE A 107 -2.24 -1.78 -6.44
N GLU A 108 -2.10 -3.10 -6.29
CA GLU A 108 -0.83 -3.82 -6.44
C GLU A 108 -0.26 -3.67 -7.86
N LYS A 109 -1.11 -3.69 -8.89
CA LYS A 109 -0.68 -3.42 -10.26
C LYS A 109 0.02 -2.07 -10.39
N ILE A 110 -0.60 -1.00 -9.88
CA ILE A 110 -0.02 0.34 -9.98
C ILE A 110 1.28 0.43 -9.16
N LEU A 111 1.32 -0.17 -7.98
CA LEU A 111 2.53 -0.16 -7.14
C LEU A 111 3.69 -0.92 -7.79
N HIS A 112 3.42 -2.06 -8.43
CA HIS A 112 4.43 -2.83 -9.18
C HIS A 112 4.91 -2.09 -10.42
N ASP A 113 4.02 -1.43 -11.16
CA ASP A 113 4.41 -0.56 -12.28
C ASP A 113 5.39 0.53 -11.80
N ILE A 114 5.17 1.09 -10.60
CA ILE A 114 6.08 2.07 -10.01
C ILE A 114 7.41 1.42 -9.65
N ILE A 115 7.46 0.20 -9.13
CA ILE A 115 8.71 -0.47 -8.79
C ILE A 115 9.58 -0.71 -10.04
N GLN A 116 8.97 -1.19 -11.12
CA GLN A 116 9.66 -1.61 -12.34
C GLN A 116 10.17 -0.47 -13.24
N ASN A 117 9.53 0.71 -13.19
CA ASN A 117 9.91 1.90 -13.97
C ASN A 117 10.86 2.81 -13.20
#